data_AF-A0A9W3K0A7-F1
#
_entry.id   AF-A0A9W3K0A7-F1
#
_cell.length_a   1.000
_cell.length_b   1.000
_cell.length_c   1.000
_cell.angle_alpha   90.00
_cell.angle_beta   90.00
_cell.angle_gamma   90.00
#
_symmetry.space_group_name_H-M   'P 1'
#
loop_
_entity.id
_entity.type
_entity.pdbx_description
1 polymer ?
#
loop_
_entity_poly.entity_id
_entity_poly.type
_entity_poly.pdbx_seq_one_letter_code
_entity_poly.pdbx_strand_id
1 'polypeptide(L)'
;MTDVVIVSAARTAVGKFGGSLAKVAAPELGATVIRAVLERAGVKPEQVSEVIMGQVLTAGSGQNPARQSLIKAGLPTAVPGMTINKVCGSGLKAVMLAANAIVAGDADIVIAGGQENMSASPHVLPGSRDGFRMGDAKLVDTMIVDGLWDVYNQYHMGVTAENVAKEYGITREEQDAFAALSQNKAEAAQKAGRFNDEIVPVSIPQRKGEPLQFATDEFVRHGVTAESLAGLKPAFSKDGSVTAANASGLNDGAAAVLVMSGAEGGGTRPDAAGADQGVRERGRGSERDGHGPGAGVAPLPGACGLDAGRPGPDGNQRGIRGAGAGGAQADGLGHVEGERERRSDRDRSPDRRVGLPDPGDAAARDGQARREARAGVAVYRRRDGRRARGRARLSRI
;
A
#
# COMPACT_ATOMS: atom_id res chain seq x y z
N MET A 1 6.08 27.21 2.02
CA MET A 1 6.07 25.77 2.32
C MET A 1 7.27 25.18 1.60
N THR A 2 7.91 24.14 2.13
CA THR A 2 8.97 23.45 1.38
C THR A 2 8.32 22.77 0.18
N ASP A 3 8.74 23.13 -1.04
CA ASP A 3 8.26 22.46 -2.24
C ASP A 3 8.76 21.01 -2.24
N VAL A 4 7.89 20.07 -2.63
CA VAL A 4 8.22 18.65 -2.72
C VAL A 4 8.13 18.20 -4.18
N VAL A 5 9.16 17.50 -4.65
CA VAL A 5 9.25 17.03 -6.04
C VAL A 5 9.54 15.53 -6.11
N ILE A 6 9.03 14.88 -7.16
CA ILE A 6 9.45 13.54 -7.56
C ILE A 6 10.46 13.70 -8.70
N VAL A 7 11.68 13.25 -8.50
CA VAL A 7 12.77 13.40 -9.49
C VAL A 7 13.07 12.11 -10.26
N SER A 8 12.55 10.98 -9.80
CA SER A 8 12.77 9.68 -10.41
C SER A 8 11.68 8.70 -10.02
N ALA A 9 11.31 7.84 -10.96
CA ALA A 9 10.32 6.79 -10.79
C ALA A 9 10.78 5.52 -11.52
N ALA A 10 10.52 4.37 -10.92
CA ALA A 10 10.81 3.08 -11.51
C ALA A 10 9.85 2.01 -10.98
N ARG A 11 9.53 1.02 -11.82
CA ARG A 11 8.78 -0.18 -11.41
C ARG A 11 9.39 -1.43 -12.02
N THR A 12 9.13 -2.58 -11.43
CA THR A 12 9.32 -3.85 -12.14
C THR A 12 8.20 -4.01 -13.18
N ALA A 13 8.40 -4.95 -14.11
CA ALA A 13 7.25 -5.56 -14.75
C ALA A 13 6.38 -6.27 -13.69
N VAL A 14 5.08 -6.36 -13.94
CA VAL A 14 4.11 -7.03 -13.08
C VAL A 14 4.02 -8.50 -13.49
N GLY A 15 4.37 -9.38 -12.55
CA GLY A 15 4.23 -10.83 -12.68
C GLY A 15 2.79 -11.27 -12.45
N LYS A 16 2.36 -12.36 -13.11
CA LYS A 16 1.09 -13.02 -12.80
C LYS A 16 1.27 -14.00 -11.65
N PHE A 17 0.19 -14.35 -10.96
CA PHE A 17 0.19 -15.36 -9.92
C PHE A 17 0.83 -16.69 -10.36
N GLY A 18 1.80 -17.19 -9.60
CA GLY A 18 2.58 -18.38 -9.93
C GLY A 18 3.48 -18.23 -11.17
N GLY A 19 3.67 -17.00 -11.66
CA GLY A 19 4.40 -16.67 -12.87
C GLY A 19 5.88 -16.40 -12.65
N SER A 20 6.43 -15.46 -13.43
CA SER A 20 7.86 -15.23 -13.54
C SER A 20 8.49 -14.76 -12.22
N LEU A 21 7.78 -13.92 -11.46
CA LEU A 21 8.27 -13.35 -10.21
C LEU A 21 7.93 -14.18 -8.96
N ALA A 22 7.22 -15.31 -9.09
CA ALA A 22 6.68 -16.05 -7.95
C ALA A 22 7.74 -16.51 -6.93
N LYS A 23 8.99 -16.71 -7.36
CA LYS A 23 10.11 -17.14 -6.50
C LYS A 23 11.04 -16.00 -6.08
N VAL A 24 10.74 -14.77 -6.47
CA VAL A 24 11.55 -13.60 -6.13
C VAL A 24 10.90 -12.90 -4.94
N ALA A 25 11.52 -12.98 -3.77
CA ALA A 25 10.96 -12.38 -2.55
C ALA A 25 10.66 -10.88 -2.75
N ALA A 26 9.56 -10.39 -2.19
CA ALA A 26 9.15 -8.99 -2.35
C ALA A 26 10.28 -7.99 -2.00
N PRO A 27 11.09 -8.19 -0.93
CA PRO A 27 12.28 -7.38 -0.66
C PRO A 27 13.30 -7.25 -1.80
N GLU A 28 13.50 -8.30 -2.60
CA GLU A 28 14.41 -8.29 -3.76
C GLU A 28 13.83 -7.46 -4.92
N LEU A 29 12.51 -7.51 -5.12
CA LEU A 29 11.80 -6.66 -6.08
C LEU A 29 11.92 -5.19 -5.67
N GLY A 30 11.72 -4.88 -4.39
CA GLY A 30 11.92 -3.54 -3.84
C GLY A 30 13.36 -3.06 -4.01
N ALA A 31 14.35 -3.91 -3.72
CA ALA A 31 15.76 -3.57 -3.91
C ALA A 31 16.08 -3.20 -5.37
N THR A 32 15.44 -3.87 -6.34
CA THR A 32 15.60 -3.59 -7.76
C THR A 32 15.12 -2.20 -8.14
N VAL A 33 13.93 -1.81 -7.70
CA VAL A 33 13.39 -0.47 -8.00
C VAL A 33 14.08 0.64 -7.22
N ILE A 34 14.54 0.39 -5.98
CA ILE A 34 15.31 1.35 -5.19
C ILE A 34 16.64 1.67 -5.89
N ARG A 35 17.39 0.66 -6.35
CA ARG A 35 18.64 0.90 -7.11
C ARG A 35 18.37 1.73 -8.35
N ALA A 36 17.32 1.40 -9.10
CA ALA A 36 17.01 2.09 -10.34
C ALA A 36 16.61 3.55 -10.12
N VAL A 37 15.81 3.89 -9.09
CA VAL A 37 15.44 5.30 -8.86
C VAL A 37 16.64 6.13 -8.45
N LEU A 38 17.56 5.58 -7.63
CA LEU A 38 18.81 6.23 -7.25
C LEU A 38 19.71 6.47 -8.46
N GLU A 39 19.93 5.44 -9.28
CA GLU A 39 20.75 5.53 -10.49
C GLU A 39 20.20 6.56 -11.48
N ARG A 40 18.89 6.53 -11.75
CA ARG A 40 18.21 7.47 -12.66
C ARG A 40 18.29 8.91 -12.17
N ALA A 41 18.21 9.13 -10.85
CA ALA A 41 18.31 10.45 -10.23
C ALA A 41 19.76 10.95 -10.08
N GLY A 42 20.75 10.06 -10.16
CA GLY A 42 22.15 10.38 -9.85
C GLY A 42 22.38 10.70 -8.36
N VAL A 43 21.51 10.21 -7.47
CA VAL A 43 21.59 10.43 -6.02
C VAL A 43 22.41 9.31 -5.39
N LYS A 44 23.37 9.68 -4.53
CA LYS A 44 24.18 8.69 -3.83
C LYS A 44 23.41 8.05 -2.67
N PRO A 45 23.59 6.74 -2.40
CA PRO A 45 22.88 6.04 -1.32
C PRO A 45 22.99 6.70 0.06
N GLU A 46 24.13 7.32 0.38
CA GLU A 46 24.38 8.00 1.65
C GLU A 46 23.62 9.33 1.83
N GLN A 47 23.03 9.88 0.76
CA GLN A 47 22.23 11.11 0.83
C GLN A 47 20.77 10.82 1.20
N VAL A 48 20.34 9.56 1.17
CA VAL A 48 18.96 9.17 1.46
C VAL A 48 18.70 9.30 2.97
N SER A 49 17.68 10.09 3.33
CA SER A 49 17.25 10.28 4.71
C SER A 49 16.44 9.09 5.23
N GLU A 50 15.54 8.53 4.41
CA GLU A 50 14.68 7.40 4.79
C GLU A 50 14.18 6.61 3.57
N VAL A 51 13.84 5.32 3.79
CA VAL A 51 13.12 4.49 2.82
C VAL A 51 11.78 4.03 3.40
N ILE A 52 10.68 4.33 2.71
CA ILE A 52 9.33 3.93 3.10
C ILE A 52 8.73 3.03 2.02
N MET A 53 8.49 1.76 2.34
CA MET A 53 7.89 0.80 1.39
C MET A 53 6.60 0.21 1.94
N GLY A 54 5.55 0.25 1.12
CA GLY A 54 4.33 -0.50 1.36
C GLY A 54 4.52 -1.99 1.07
N GLN A 55 4.17 -2.86 2.01
CA GLN A 55 4.02 -4.30 1.77
C GLN A 55 2.91 -4.84 2.69
N VAL A 56 1.92 -5.51 2.12
CA VAL A 56 0.74 -5.98 2.84
C VAL A 56 0.99 -7.37 3.40
N LEU A 57 1.46 -8.29 2.55
CA LEU A 57 1.63 -9.70 2.90
C LEU A 57 3.02 -9.92 3.50
N THR A 58 3.12 -9.80 4.84
CA THR A 58 4.41 -9.88 5.55
C THR A 58 4.59 -11.15 6.39
N ALA A 59 3.64 -12.08 6.37
CA ALA A 59 3.73 -13.32 7.13
C ALA A 59 5.00 -14.10 6.75
N GLY A 60 5.88 -14.34 7.73
CA GLY A 60 7.15 -15.05 7.51
C GLY A 60 8.20 -14.29 6.69
N SER A 61 7.96 -13.02 6.33
CA SER A 61 8.90 -12.23 5.51
C SER A 61 10.16 -11.77 6.26
N GLY A 62 10.26 -12.03 7.57
CA GLY A 62 11.35 -11.55 8.43
C GLY A 62 11.11 -10.13 8.96
N GLN A 63 12.10 -9.58 9.66
CA GLN A 63 11.98 -8.24 10.26
C GLN A 63 11.99 -7.17 9.17
N ASN A 64 11.01 -6.26 9.20
CA ASN A 64 10.95 -5.02 8.42
C ASN A 64 11.35 -5.16 6.94
N PRO A 65 10.44 -5.65 6.07
CA PRO A 65 10.70 -5.82 4.63
C PRO A 65 11.28 -4.61 3.90
N ALA A 66 10.82 -3.38 4.20
CA ALA A 66 11.40 -2.15 3.62
C ALA A 66 12.90 -2.01 3.93
N ARG A 67 13.31 -2.34 5.17
CA ARG A 67 14.71 -2.35 5.59
C ARG A 67 15.50 -3.47 4.92
N GLN A 68 14.88 -4.61 4.62
CA GLN A 68 15.54 -5.65 3.83
C GLN A 68 15.81 -5.14 2.41
N SER A 69 14.83 -4.49 1.78
CA SER A 69 14.92 -3.92 0.43
C SER A 69 16.04 -2.89 0.32
N LEU A 70 16.13 -1.94 1.25
CA LEU A 70 17.16 -0.90 1.21
C LEU A 70 18.57 -1.49 1.39
N ILE A 71 18.76 -2.46 2.29
CA ILE A 71 20.06 -3.11 2.48
C ILE A 71 20.45 -3.93 1.26
N LYS A 72 19.51 -4.67 0.67
CA LYS A 72 19.72 -5.42 -0.58
C LYS A 72 19.97 -4.50 -1.79
N ALA A 73 19.47 -3.27 -1.75
CA ALA A 73 19.76 -2.25 -2.76
C ALA A 73 21.15 -1.62 -2.58
N GLY A 74 21.85 -1.90 -1.48
CA GLY A 74 23.19 -1.37 -1.21
C GLY A 74 23.21 -0.05 -0.45
N LEU A 75 22.09 0.37 0.16
CA LEU A 75 22.08 1.58 0.99
C LEU A 75 22.86 1.35 2.30
N PRO A 76 23.50 2.39 2.85
CA PRO A 76 24.21 2.29 4.12
C PRO A 76 23.29 1.84 5.26
N THR A 77 23.86 1.11 6.22
CA THR A 77 23.11 0.66 7.40
C THR A 77 22.63 1.81 8.28
N ALA A 78 23.17 3.02 8.13
CA ALA A 78 22.69 4.21 8.83
C ALA A 78 21.31 4.70 8.34
N VAL A 79 20.91 4.41 7.08
CA VAL A 79 19.66 4.93 6.48
C VAL A 79 18.44 4.17 7.03
N PRO A 80 17.53 4.77 7.81
CA PRO A 80 16.36 4.08 8.34
C PRO A 80 15.41 3.58 7.23
N GLY A 81 14.63 2.54 7.56
CA GLY A 81 13.62 2.01 6.67
C GLY A 81 12.36 1.61 7.41
N MET A 82 11.18 1.90 6.85
CA MET A 82 9.89 1.62 7.45
C MET A 82 8.98 0.88 6.47
N THR A 83 8.43 -0.25 6.91
CA THR A 83 7.36 -0.95 6.20
C THR A 83 6.01 -0.41 6.66
N ILE A 84 5.13 -0.05 5.73
CA ILE A 84 3.76 0.37 6.05
C ILE A 84 2.75 -0.58 5.41
N ASN A 85 1.59 -0.70 6.03
CA ASN A 85 0.45 -1.42 5.48
C ASN A 85 -0.81 -0.55 5.58
N LYS A 86 -1.32 -0.14 4.42
CA LYS A 86 -2.63 0.46 4.20
C LYS A 86 -3.34 -0.28 3.04
N VAL A 87 -3.22 -1.61 3.02
CA VAL A 87 -3.72 -2.52 1.97
C VAL A 87 -3.31 -2.00 0.58
N CYS A 88 -4.22 -1.93 -0.39
CA CYS A 88 -3.96 -1.46 -1.75
C CYS A 88 -3.39 -0.03 -1.80
N GLY A 89 -3.67 0.80 -0.79
CA GLY A 89 -3.18 2.18 -0.70
C GLY A 89 -1.74 2.32 -0.19
N SER A 90 -1.08 1.23 0.20
CA SER A 90 0.23 1.28 0.87
C SER A 90 1.31 2.00 0.05
N GLY A 91 1.43 1.69 -1.25
CA GLY A 91 2.47 2.27 -2.09
C GLY A 91 2.35 3.78 -2.24
N LEU A 92 1.13 4.27 -2.49
CA LEU A 92 0.87 5.71 -2.61
C LEU A 92 0.95 6.41 -1.25
N LYS A 93 0.51 5.76 -0.17
CA LYS A 93 0.65 6.29 1.19
C LYS A 93 2.11 6.52 1.56
N ALA A 94 3.03 5.69 1.11
CA ALA A 94 4.46 5.89 1.33
C ALA A 94 4.94 7.22 0.74
N VAL A 95 4.47 7.58 -0.46
CA VAL A 95 4.81 8.87 -1.12
C VAL A 95 4.24 10.06 -0.33
N MET A 96 3.01 9.92 0.20
CA MET A 96 2.41 10.94 1.06
C MET A 96 3.18 11.12 2.37
N LEU A 97 3.66 10.03 2.97
CA LEU A 97 4.48 10.09 4.19
C LEU A 97 5.86 10.72 3.92
N ALA A 98 6.47 10.41 2.77
CA ALA A 98 7.71 11.06 2.33
C ALA A 98 7.54 12.58 2.18
N ALA A 99 6.47 13.01 1.50
CA ALA A 99 6.16 14.43 1.36
C ALA A 99 5.94 15.10 2.74
N ASN A 100 5.22 14.45 3.65
CA ASN A 100 5.01 14.96 5.00
C ASN A 100 6.33 15.11 5.78
N ALA A 101 7.23 14.13 5.70
CA ALA A 101 8.53 14.20 6.37
C ALA A 101 9.38 15.36 5.83
N ILE A 102 9.36 15.58 4.51
CA ILE A 102 10.07 16.70 3.88
C ILE A 102 9.48 18.05 4.28
N VAL A 103 8.16 18.19 4.26
CA VAL A 103 7.47 19.42 4.68
C VAL A 103 7.70 19.72 6.16
N ALA A 104 7.79 18.68 7.00
CA ALA A 104 8.08 18.81 8.43
C ALA A 104 9.56 19.17 8.72
N GLY A 105 10.45 19.02 7.75
CA GLY A 105 11.90 19.19 7.93
C GLY A 105 12.59 18.00 8.60
N ASP A 106 11.93 16.83 8.65
CA ASP A 106 12.47 15.59 9.22
C ASP A 106 13.36 14.82 8.22
N ALA A 107 13.20 15.08 6.92
CA ALA A 107 13.94 14.43 5.85
C ALA A 107 14.13 15.36 4.63
N ASP A 108 15.19 15.15 3.87
CA ASP A 108 15.43 15.91 2.63
C ASP A 108 15.22 15.06 1.37
N ILE A 109 15.62 13.78 1.45
CA ILE A 109 15.52 12.81 0.34
C ILE A 109 14.93 11.51 0.87
N VAL A 110 13.78 11.11 0.33
CA VAL A 110 13.08 9.89 0.75
C VAL A 110 12.79 9.03 -0.47
N ILE A 111 13.08 7.73 -0.37
CA ILE A 111 12.61 6.75 -1.35
C ILE A 111 11.29 6.18 -0.85
N ALA A 112 10.25 6.30 -1.67
CA ALA A 112 8.90 5.89 -1.31
C ALA A 112 8.28 4.98 -2.37
N GLY A 113 7.55 3.95 -1.96
CA GLY A 113 6.93 3.05 -2.92
C GLY A 113 6.22 1.87 -2.29
N GLY A 114 6.11 0.79 -3.06
CA GLY A 114 5.50 -0.46 -2.63
C GLY A 114 6.16 -1.67 -3.27
N GLN A 115 6.02 -2.81 -2.61
CA GLN A 115 6.53 -4.10 -3.05
C GLN A 115 5.60 -5.20 -2.58
N GLU A 116 5.32 -6.17 -3.44
CA GLU A 116 4.44 -7.28 -3.08
C GLU A 116 4.81 -8.54 -3.86
N ASN A 117 4.61 -9.69 -3.22
CA ASN A 117 4.64 -10.99 -3.88
C ASN A 117 3.50 -11.84 -3.31
N MET A 118 2.36 -11.81 -4.01
CA MET A 118 1.18 -12.57 -3.64
C MET A 118 1.40 -14.07 -3.89
N SER A 119 2.17 -14.43 -4.92
CA SER A 119 2.48 -15.84 -5.22
C SER A 119 3.21 -16.56 -4.09
N ALA A 120 4.02 -15.85 -3.31
CA ALA A 120 4.83 -16.39 -2.23
C ALA A 120 4.16 -16.31 -0.85
N SER A 121 2.91 -15.84 -0.76
CA SER A 121 2.20 -15.72 0.51
C SER A 121 2.01 -17.10 1.15
N PRO A 122 2.39 -17.29 2.43
CA PRO A 122 2.24 -18.59 3.08
C PRO A 122 0.82 -18.82 3.59
N HIS A 123 0.56 -20.04 4.03
CA HIS A 123 -0.51 -20.30 4.99
C HIS A 123 0.01 -20.09 6.42
N VAL A 124 -0.87 -19.70 7.34
CA VAL A 124 -0.63 -19.62 8.78
C VAL A 124 -1.47 -20.64 9.54
N LEU A 125 -1.00 -21.07 10.71
CA LEU A 125 -1.71 -22.02 11.59
C LEU A 125 -2.04 -21.34 12.94
N PRO A 126 -3.17 -20.63 13.06
CA PRO A 126 -3.57 -19.98 14.30
C PRO A 126 -3.73 -20.98 15.44
N GLY A 127 -3.29 -20.62 16.66
CA GLY A 127 -3.31 -21.52 17.82
C GLY A 127 -2.13 -22.50 17.91
N SER A 128 -1.25 -22.55 16.90
CA SER A 128 -0.09 -23.46 16.88
C SER A 128 0.88 -23.30 18.07
N ARG A 129 0.94 -22.12 18.69
CA ARG A 129 1.77 -21.87 19.88
C ARG A 129 1.26 -22.63 21.11
N ASP A 130 -0.05 -22.76 21.25
CA ASP A 130 -0.69 -23.44 22.39
C ASP A 130 -0.86 -24.94 22.12
N GLY A 131 -0.86 -25.33 20.85
CA GLY A 131 -1.07 -26.69 20.38
C GLY A 131 -2.54 -27.05 20.23
N PHE A 132 -2.81 -28.16 19.52
CA PHE A 132 -4.17 -28.63 19.24
C PHE A 132 -4.41 -29.95 19.98
N ARG A 133 -5.05 -29.88 21.16
CA ARG A 133 -5.20 -31.05 22.06
C ARG A 133 -6.06 -32.16 21.46
N MET A 134 -7.16 -31.80 20.79
CA MET A 134 -8.10 -32.72 20.15
C MET A 134 -8.99 -31.93 19.18
N GLY A 135 -9.31 -32.51 18.02
CA GLY A 135 -10.13 -31.88 16.97
C GLY A 135 -9.30 -31.27 15.83
N ASP A 136 -10.01 -30.71 14.86
CA ASP A 136 -9.41 -30.17 13.64
C ASP A 136 -8.71 -28.83 13.87
N ALA A 137 -7.71 -28.54 13.02
CA ALA A 137 -7.04 -27.24 12.94
C ALA A 137 -7.04 -26.74 11.50
N LYS A 138 -7.20 -25.42 11.31
CA LYS A 138 -7.29 -24.81 9.98
C LYS A 138 -5.99 -24.12 9.61
N LEU A 139 -5.42 -24.49 8.46
CA LEU A 139 -4.44 -23.66 7.77
C LEU A 139 -5.18 -22.52 7.06
N VAL A 140 -4.77 -21.30 7.34
CA VAL A 140 -5.40 -20.07 6.84
C VAL A 140 -4.50 -19.43 5.79
N ASP A 141 -5.05 -19.15 4.62
CA ASP A 141 -4.34 -18.46 3.53
C ASP A 141 -4.16 -16.98 3.87
N THR A 142 -2.90 -16.53 3.99
CA THR A 142 -2.60 -15.15 4.38
C THR A 142 -2.86 -14.15 3.25
N MET A 143 -2.72 -14.54 1.97
CA MET A 143 -3.08 -13.65 0.86
C MET A 143 -4.56 -13.30 0.89
N ILE A 144 -5.41 -14.29 1.19
CA ILE A 144 -6.86 -14.05 1.31
C ILE A 144 -7.15 -13.22 2.55
N VAL A 145 -6.75 -13.68 3.74
CA VAL A 145 -7.19 -13.06 5.00
C VAL A 145 -6.55 -11.70 5.24
N ASP A 146 -5.27 -11.53 4.95
CA ASP A 146 -4.55 -10.29 5.26
C ASP A 146 -4.65 -9.26 4.10
N GLY A 147 -5.02 -9.71 2.89
CA GLY A 147 -5.06 -8.87 1.69
C GLY A 147 -6.43 -8.65 1.07
N LEU A 148 -7.34 -9.63 1.13
CA LEU A 148 -8.53 -9.69 0.26
C LEU A 148 -9.84 -9.99 1.01
N TRP A 149 -9.81 -10.06 2.34
CA TRP A 149 -10.96 -10.38 3.17
C TRP A 149 -11.40 -9.18 3.99
N ASP A 150 -12.66 -8.82 3.89
CA ASP A 150 -13.20 -7.75 4.72
C ASP A 150 -13.38 -8.24 6.15
N VAL A 151 -12.69 -7.61 7.09
CA VAL A 151 -12.73 -7.98 8.51
C VAL A 151 -14.12 -7.74 9.09
N TYR A 152 -14.87 -6.75 8.61
CA TYR A 152 -16.13 -6.34 9.24
C TYR A 152 -17.31 -7.17 8.76
N ASN A 153 -17.38 -7.47 7.47
CA ASN A 153 -18.49 -8.18 6.86
C ASN A 153 -18.20 -9.66 6.55
N GLN A 154 -16.94 -10.10 6.75
CA GLN A 154 -16.53 -11.49 6.58
C GLN A 154 -16.84 -12.06 5.19
N TYR A 155 -16.41 -11.34 4.15
CA TYR A 155 -16.44 -11.81 2.77
C TYR A 155 -15.23 -11.31 1.96
N HIS A 156 -15.07 -11.85 0.75
CA HIS A 156 -14.01 -11.45 -0.17
C HIS A 156 -14.26 -10.04 -0.75
N MET A 157 -13.20 -9.28 -1.08
CA MET A 157 -13.30 -7.97 -1.73
C MET A 157 -14.11 -7.98 -3.04
N GLY A 158 -14.17 -9.11 -3.73
CA GLY A 158 -15.02 -9.28 -4.90
C GLY A 158 -16.52 -9.04 -4.62
N VAL A 159 -16.97 -9.28 -3.39
CA VAL A 159 -18.34 -8.99 -2.95
C VAL A 159 -18.57 -7.49 -2.74
N THR A 160 -17.56 -6.72 -2.29
CA THR A 160 -17.70 -5.25 -2.23
C THR A 160 -17.87 -4.65 -3.62
N ALA A 161 -17.21 -5.23 -4.63
CA ALA A 161 -17.40 -4.84 -6.02
C ALA A 161 -18.84 -5.14 -6.51
N GLU A 162 -19.41 -6.28 -6.13
CA GLU A 162 -20.83 -6.58 -6.42
C GLU A 162 -21.79 -5.61 -5.73
N ASN A 163 -21.51 -5.23 -4.47
CA ASN A 163 -22.31 -4.26 -3.74
C ASN A 163 -22.33 -2.90 -4.46
N VAL A 164 -21.16 -2.45 -4.93
CA VAL A 164 -21.02 -1.22 -5.71
C VAL A 164 -21.72 -1.35 -7.06
N ALA A 165 -21.54 -2.46 -7.78
CA ALA A 165 -22.22 -2.67 -9.05
C ALA A 165 -23.75 -2.59 -8.89
N LYS A 166 -24.28 -3.22 -7.84
CA LYS A 166 -25.72 -3.18 -7.52
C LYS A 166 -26.19 -1.79 -7.11
N GLU A 167 -25.44 -1.10 -6.25
CA GLU A 167 -25.83 0.23 -5.75
C GLU A 167 -25.89 1.27 -6.88
N TYR A 168 -24.92 1.24 -7.80
CA TYR A 168 -24.79 2.22 -8.86
C TYR A 168 -25.37 1.75 -10.21
N GLY A 169 -25.94 0.55 -10.27
CA GLY A 169 -26.53 -0.01 -11.48
C GLY A 169 -25.52 -0.31 -12.59
N ILE A 170 -24.28 -0.66 -12.23
CA ILE A 170 -23.21 -0.98 -13.20
C ILE A 170 -23.43 -2.39 -13.73
N THR A 171 -23.82 -2.48 -14.99
CA THR A 171 -24.17 -3.74 -15.66
C THR A 171 -22.95 -4.62 -15.91
N ARG A 172 -23.18 -5.92 -16.12
CA ARG A 172 -22.13 -6.88 -16.48
C ARG A 172 -21.46 -6.49 -17.80
N GLU A 173 -22.26 -6.03 -18.76
CA GLU A 173 -21.83 -5.63 -20.09
C GLU A 173 -20.90 -4.41 -20.02
N GLU A 174 -21.21 -3.43 -19.17
CA GLU A 174 -20.33 -2.27 -18.92
C GLU A 174 -19.00 -2.68 -18.28
N GLN A 175 -19.03 -3.62 -17.33
CA GLN A 175 -17.81 -4.13 -16.68
C GLN A 175 -16.91 -4.85 -17.70
N ASP A 176 -17.48 -5.73 -18.53
CA ASP A 176 -16.74 -6.48 -19.55
C ASP A 176 -16.23 -5.55 -20.67
N ALA A 177 -17.02 -4.56 -21.09
CA ALA A 177 -16.58 -3.55 -22.06
C ALA A 177 -15.41 -2.73 -21.52
N PHE A 178 -15.46 -2.31 -20.24
CA PHE A 178 -14.37 -1.60 -19.59
C PHE A 178 -13.11 -2.47 -19.48
N ALA A 179 -13.27 -3.76 -19.14
CA ALA A 179 -12.16 -4.70 -19.03
C ALA A 179 -11.47 -4.95 -20.38
N ALA A 180 -12.24 -5.15 -21.45
CA ALA A 180 -11.71 -5.29 -22.80
C ALA A 180 -10.97 -4.01 -23.25
N LEU A 181 -11.55 -2.83 -22.98
CA LEU A 181 -10.89 -1.55 -23.25
C LEU A 181 -9.57 -1.40 -22.46
N SER A 182 -9.52 -1.87 -21.22
CA SER A 182 -8.29 -1.86 -20.40
C SER A 182 -7.19 -2.72 -21.04
N GLN A 183 -7.51 -3.97 -21.41
CA GLN A 183 -6.57 -4.89 -22.06
C GLN A 183 -6.07 -4.33 -23.39
N ASN A 184 -6.95 -3.78 -24.21
CA ASN A 184 -6.58 -3.22 -25.52
C ASN A 184 -5.69 -1.97 -25.41
N LYS A 185 -5.91 -1.12 -24.40
CA LYS A 185 -5.00 0.01 -24.11
C LYS A 185 -3.63 -0.49 -23.64
N ALA A 186 -3.59 -1.49 -22.77
CA ALA A 186 -2.34 -2.07 -22.28
C ALA A 186 -1.55 -2.76 -23.41
N GLU A 187 -2.22 -3.53 -24.26
CA GLU A 187 -1.64 -4.12 -25.47
C GLU A 187 -1.05 -3.06 -26.40
N ALA A 188 -1.82 -2.00 -26.70
CA ALA A 188 -1.35 -0.90 -27.54
C ALA A 188 -0.12 -0.21 -26.92
N ALA A 189 -0.12 0.01 -25.60
CA ALA A 189 1.02 0.60 -24.89
C ALA A 189 2.26 -0.30 -24.91
N GLN A 190 2.10 -1.62 -24.74
CA GLN A 190 3.18 -2.60 -24.87
C GLN A 190 3.76 -2.60 -26.29
N LYS A 191 2.91 -2.69 -27.32
CA LYS A 191 3.33 -2.68 -28.73
C LYS A 191 4.04 -1.37 -29.12
N ALA A 192 3.63 -0.25 -28.53
CA ALA A 192 4.24 1.05 -28.74
C ALA A 192 5.47 1.32 -27.83
N GLY A 193 5.88 0.36 -26.98
CA GLY A 193 7.04 0.50 -26.10
C GLY A 193 6.88 1.56 -25.00
N ARG A 194 5.65 1.94 -24.64
CA ARG A 194 5.39 3.04 -23.68
C ARG A 194 5.84 2.73 -22.25
N PHE A 195 6.04 1.46 -21.91
CA PHE A 195 6.50 1.04 -20.59
C PHE A 195 8.02 0.90 -20.47
N ASN A 196 8.77 1.05 -21.57
CA ASN A 196 10.20 0.79 -21.60
C ASN A 196 10.99 1.70 -20.64
N ASP A 197 10.56 2.96 -20.49
CA ASP A 197 11.24 3.94 -19.64
C ASP A 197 10.99 3.71 -18.14
N GLU A 198 9.81 3.18 -17.78
CA GLU A 198 9.42 2.98 -16.38
C GLU A 198 9.78 1.58 -15.83
N ILE A 199 9.88 0.56 -16.70
CA ILE A 199 10.21 -0.81 -16.29
C ILE A 199 11.70 -0.99 -16.09
N VAL A 200 12.07 -1.60 -14.96
CA VAL A 200 13.40 -2.10 -14.66
C VAL A 200 13.37 -3.63 -14.75
N PRO A 201 14.26 -4.25 -15.56
CA PRO A 201 14.33 -5.69 -15.64
C PRO A 201 14.66 -6.34 -14.29
N VAL A 202 13.95 -7.42 -13.96
CA VAL A 202 14.27 -8.28 -12.82
C VAL A 202 15.08 -9.47 -13.32
N SER A 203 16.29 -9.63 -12.78
CA SER A 203 17.17 -10.75 -13.10
C SER A 203 16.74 -12.01 -12.33
N ILE A 204 16.22 -13.03 -13.04
CA ILE A 204 15.69 -14.26 -12.46
C ILE A 204 16.70 -15.41 -12.66
N PRO A 205 17.28 -15.96 -11.59
CA PRO A 205 18.23 -17.07 -11.68
C PRO A 205 17.63 -18.28 -12.40
N GLN A 206 18.40 -18.83 -13.34
CA GLN A 206 18.05 -20.05 -14.06
C GLN A 206 18.85 -21.22 -13.51
N ARG A 207 18.30 -22.44 -13.57
CA ARG A 207 19.03 -23.66 -13.16
C ARG A 207 20.29 -23.89 -14.01
N LYS A 208 20.27 -23.47 -15.27
CA LYS A 208 21.38 -23.51 -16.22
C LYS A 208 21.30 -22.29 -17.13
N GLY A 209 22.45 -21.71 -17.46
CA GLY A 209 22.55 -20.53 -18.33
C GLY A 209 22.43 -19.21 -17.59
N GLU A 210 22.45 -18.12 -18.37
CA GLU A 210 22.36 -16.75 -17.86
C GLU A 210 21.00 -16.47 -17.20
N PRO A 211 20.93 -15.55 -16.22
CA PRO A 211 19.67 -15.12 -15.64
C PRO A 211 18.70 -14.57 -16.68
N LEU A 212 17.42 -14.97 -16.57
CA LEU A 212 16.36 -14.43 -17.41
C LEU A 212 16.07 -12.99 -16.97
N GLN A 213 16.09 -12.04 -17.91
CA GLN A 213 15.69 -10.66 -17.66
C GLN A 213 14.18 -10.52 -17.86
N PHE A 214 13.42 -10.44 -16.78
CA PHE A 214 11.98 -10.24 -16.83
C PHE A 214 11.65 -8.75 -16.85
N ALA A 215 11.09 -8.28 -17.98
CA ALA A 215 10.85 -6.85 -18.24
C ALA A 215 9.54 -6.58 -19.01
N THR A 216 8.58 -7.49 -18.98
CA THR A 216 7.28 -7.32 -19.66
C THR A 216 6.15 -7.72 -18.74
N ASP A 217 5.13 -6.86 -18.63
CA ASP A 217 3.92 -7.15 -17.85
C ASP A 217 3.19 -8.38 -18.44
N GLU A 218 3.33 -9.53 -17.79
CA GLU A 218 2.94 -10.84 -18.37
C GLU A 218 1.46 -11.18 -18.16
N PHE A 219 0.71 -10.32 -17.45
CA PHE A 219 -0.72 -10.51 -17.19
C PHE A 219 -1.62 -9.85 -18.24
N VAL A 220 -1.06 -8.99 -19.11
CA VAL A 220 -1.78 -8.39 -20.22
C VAL A 220 -2.15 -9.48 -21.24
N ARG A 221 -3.42 -9.54 -21.62
CA ARG A 221 -3.94 -10.47 -22.63
C ARG A 221 -4.21 -9.70 -23.90
N HIS A 222 -3.52 -10.04 -24.98
CA HIS A 222 -3.70 -9.38 -26.28
C HIS A 222 -4.95 -9.92 -26.97
N GLY A 223 -5.61 -9.06 -27.76
CA GLY A 223 -6.76 -9.41 -28.59
C GLY A 223 -8.06 -9.64 -27.83
N VAL A 224 -8.21 -9.05 -26.63
CA VAL A 224 -9.42 -9.21 -25.82
C VAL A 224 -10.57 -8.39 -26.40
N THR A 225 -11.72 -9.03 -26.57
CA THR A 225 -12.98 -8.42 -27.00
C THR A 225 -14.02 -8.54 -25.89
N ALA A 226 -15.00 -7.62 -25.83
CA ALA A 226 -16.05 -7.67 -24.81
C ALA A 226 -16.84 -8.98 -24.91
N GLU A 227 -17.09 -9.45 -26.14
CA GLU A 227 -17.78 -10.70 -26.44
C GLU A 227 -17.01 -11.92 -25.90
N SER A 228 -15.67 -11.89 -25.95
CA SER A 228 -14.84 -12.98 -25.40
C SER A 228 -14.93 -13.08 -23.88
N LEU A 229 -15.34 -12.01 -23.19
CA LEU A 229 -15.47 -11.98 -21.72
C LEU A 229 -16.86 -12.43 -21.26
N ALA A 230 -17.91 -12.18 -22.06
CA ALA A 230 -19.30 -12.43 -21.71
C ALA A 230 -19.58 -13.87 -21.23
N GLY A 231 -18.88 -14.86 -21.80
CA GLY A 231 -19.05 -16.28 -21.45
C GLY A 231 -18.51 -16.68 -20.07
N LEU A 232 -17.80 -15.80 -19.36
CA LEU A 232 -17.22 -16.13 -18.06
C LEU A 232 -18.27 -16.08 -16.94
N LYS A 233 -18.18 -17.08 -16.07
CA LYS A 233 -19.02 -17.19 -14.88
C LYS A 233 -18.59 -16.15 -13.83
N PRO A 234 -19.56 -15.60 -13.07
CA PRO A 234 -19.27 -14.79 -11.90
C PRO A 234 -18.36 -15.52 -10.90
N ALA A 235 -17.42 -14.78 -10.29
CA ALA A 235 -16.38 -15.36 -9.45
C ALA A 235 -16.73 -15.36 -7.95
N PHE A 236 -17.60 -14.45 -7.50
CA PHE A 236 -17.82 -14.19 -6.06
C PHE A 236 -19.27 -14.39 -5.60
N SER A 237 -20.24 -14.33 -6.52
CA SER A 237 -21.65 -14.59 -6.25
C SER A 237 -22.24 -15.34 -7.44
N LYS A 238 -23.16 -16.30 -7.22
CA LYS A 238 -23.75 -17.10 -8.30
C LYS A 238 -24.48 -16.25 -9.35
N ASP A 239 -25.18 -15.23 -8.88
CA ASP A 239 -25.94 -14.28 -9.71
C ASP A 239 -25.22 -12.93 -9.82
N GLY A 240 -23.90 -12.94 -9.61
CA GLY A 240 -23.05 -11.76 -9.64
C GLY A 240 -22.71 -11.26 -11.05
N SER A 241 -22.04 -10.12 -11.09
CA SER A 241 -21.55 -9.47 -12.31
C SER A 241 -20.02 -9.50 -12.42
N VAL A 242 -19.32 -9.69 -11.31
CA VAL A 242 -17.86 -9.65 -11.25
C VAL A 242 -17.28 -11.02 -11.63
N THR A 243 -16.37 -11.02 -12.60
CA THR A 243 -15.71 -12.20 -13.14
C THR A 243 -14.19 -12.09 -13.05
N ALA A 244 -13.49 -13.19 -13.31
CA ALA A 244 -12.03 -13.19 -13.39
C ALA A 244 -11.45 -12.35 -14.55
N ALA A 245 -12.27 -11.88 -15.51
CA ALA A 245 -11.81 -11.03 -16.59
C ALA A 245 -12.09 -9.55 -16.40
N ASN A 246 -13.10 -9.19 -15.59
CA ASN A 246 -13.43 -7.80 -15.28
C ASN A 246 -12.96 -7.37 -13.87
N ALA A 247 -12.34 -8.28 -13.12
CA ALA A 247 -11.54 -7.99 -11.93
C ALA A 247 -10.03 -8.06 -12.23
N SER A 248 -9.22 -7.41 -11.40
CA SER A 248 -7.76 -7.55 -11.46
C SER A 248 -7.31 -8.93 -11.00
N GLY A 249 -6.10 -9.32 -11.39
CA GLY A 249 -5.47 -10.56 -10.95
C GLY A 249 -4.86 -10.49 -9.56
N LEU A 250 -4.25 -11.61 -9.18
CA LEU A 250 -3.26 -11.68 -8.12
C LEU A 250 -1.89 -11.55 -8.79
N ASN A 251 -1.05 -10.66 -8.28
CA ASN A 251 0.13 -10.19 -9.01
C ASN A 251 1.33 -9.93 -8.09
N ASP A 252 2.51 -9.98 -8.69
CA ASP A 252 3.78 -9.74 -8.00
C ASP A 252 4.49 -8.55 -8.65
N GLY A 253 5.15 -7.70 -7.86
CA GLY A 253 5.89 -6.56 -8.39
C GLY A 253 6.33 -5.56 -7.34
N ALA A 254 7.10 -4.56 -7.78
CA ALA A 254 7.46 -3.41 -6.95
C ALA A 254 7.50 -2.12 -7.78
N ALA A 255 7.31 -0.99 -7.12
CA ALA A 255 7.49 0.33 -7.69
C ALA A 255 8.02 1.29 -6.62
N ALA A 256 8.87 2.23 -7.02
CA ALA A 256 9.41 3.26 -6.14
C ALA A 256 9.53 4.59 -6.88
N VAL A 257 9.49 5.66 -6.12
CA VAL A 257 9.84 7.02 -6.51
C VAL A 257 10.86 7.59 -5.55
N LEU A 258 11.68 8.52 -6.04
CA LEU A 258 12.58 9.32 -5.20
C LEU A 258 11.97 10.71 -5.04
N VAL A 259 11.64 11.04 -3.80
CA VAL A 259 11.00 12.29 -3.39
C VAL A 259 12.04 13.15 -2.69
N MET A 260 12.10 14.45 -3.02
CA MET A 260 13.03 15.37 -2.37
C MET A 260 12.43 16.77 -2.20
N SER A 261 13.08 17.57 -1.37
CA SER A 261 12.80 19.01 -1.29
C SER A 261 13.21 19.71 -2.59
N GLY A 262 12.45 20.74 -3.00
CA GLY A 262 12.72 21.49 -4.23
C GLY A 262 14.09 22.19 -4.24
N ALA A 263 14.63 22.53 -3.06
CA ALA A 263 15.97 23.10 -2.92
C ALA A 263 17.08 22.11 -3.32
N GLU A 264 16.95 20.84 -2.96
CA GLU A 264 17.88 19.77 -3.34
C GLU A 264 17.69 19.32 -4.81
N GLY A 265 16.48 19.49 -5.36
CA GLY A 265 16.13 19.11 -6.73
C GLY A 265 16.72 19.97 -7.85
N GLY A 266 17.14 21.20 -7.55
CA GLY A 266 17.64 22.15 -8.55
C GLY A 266 18.89 21.69 -9.33
N GLY A 267 19.61 20.67 -8.84
CA GLY A 267 20.77 20.07 -9.52
C GLY A 267 20.49 18.78 -10.29
N THR A 268 19.30 18.18 -10.17
CA THR A 268 18.99 16.82 -10.66
C THR A 268 17.91 16.82 -11.76
N ARG A 269 18.32 17.12 -13.00
CA ARG A 269 17.53 17.10 -14.27
C ARG A 269 16.22 17.96 -14.31
N PRO A 270 15.84 18.47 -15.49
CA PRO A 270 14.70 19.39 -15.65
C PRO A 270 13.31 18.71 -15.66
N ASP A 271 13.21 17.39 -15.48
CA ASP A 271 11.96 16.63 -15.68
C ASP A 271 11.17 16.38 -14.37
N ALA A 272 11.51 17.10 -13.29
CA ALA A 272 10.88 16.94 -11.98
C ALA A 272 9.37 17.19 -12.05
N ALA A 273 8.57 16.15 -11.80
CA ALA A 273 7.13 16.31 -11.63
C ALA A 273 6.87 16.86 -10.23
N GLY A 274 6.11 17.96 -10.14
CA GLY A 274 5.69 18.51 -8.84
C GLY A 274 4.91 17.45 -8.05
N ALA A 275 5.40 17.11 -6.86
CA ALA A 275 4.69 16.21 -5.96
C ALA A 275 3.59 16.94 -5.18
N ASP A 276 3.67 18.28 -5.12
CA ASP A 276 2.77 19.15 -4.36
C ASP A 276 1.50 19.53 -5.13
N GLN A 277 0.68 18.52 -5.46
CA GLN A 277 -0.72 18.76 -5.82
C GLN A 277 -1.64 17.96 -4.91
N GLY A 278 -1.67 18.37 -3.63
CA GLY A 278 -2.70 18.06 -2.63
C GLY A 278 -3.41 16.70 -2.73
N VAL A 279 -2.77 15.62 -2.27
CA VAL A 279 -3.42 14.31 -2.13
C VAL A 279 -4.11 14.20 -0.76
N ARG A 280 -5.42 13.90 -0.73
CA ARG A 280 -6.20 13.73 0.51
C ARG A 280 -6.71 12.29 0.66
N GLU A 281 -6.60 11.76 1.87
CA GLU A 281 -7.24 10.51 2.27
C GLU A 281 -8.68 10.73 2.72
N ARG A 282 -9.56 9.77 2.43
CA ARG A 282 -10.93 9.70 2.97
C ARG A 282 -11.29 8.25 3.25
N GLY A 283 -11.98 8.03 4.37
CA GLY A 283 -12.59 6.74 4.68
C GLY A 283 -13.99 6.63 4.11
N ARG A 284 -14.44 5.40 3.86
CA ARG A 284 -15.82 5.03 3.54
C ARG A 284 -16.19 3.79 4.35
N GLY A 285 -17.47 3.39 4.32
CA GLY A 285 -17.90 2.11 4.89
C GLY A 285 -17.31 0.93 4.10
N SER A 286 -16.87 -0.11 4.81
CA SER A 286 -16.10 -1.22 4.22
C SER A 286 -16.87 -2.02 3.16
N GLU A 287 -18.20 -2.02 3.22
CA GLU A 287 -19.07 -2.62 2.20
C GLU A 287 -18.88 -2.02 0.81
N ARG A 288 -18.28 -0.82 0.74
CA ARG A 288 -18.07 -0.01 -0.46
C ARG A 288 -16.59 0.23 -0.77
N ASP A 289 -15.69 -0.57 -0.23
CA ASP A 289 -14.25 -0.42 -0.51
C ASP A 289 -13.90 -0.59 -2.00
N GLY A 290 -14.77 -1.24 -2.79
CA GLY A 290 -14.67 -1.29 -4.26
C GLY A 290 -15.04 0.02 -4.98
N HIS A 291 -15.60 1.01 -4.29
CA HIS A 291 -15.93 2.31 -4.86
C HIS A 291 -14.68 3.17 -4.95
N GLY A 292 -14.17 3.37 -6.17
CA GLY A 292 -13.02 4.23 -6.45
C GLY A 292 -13.22 5.70 -6.01
N PRO A 293 -12.25 6.60 -6.24
CA PRO A 293 -12.23 7.93 -5.65
C PRO A 293 -13.42 8.87 -6.00
N GLY A 294 -14.32 8.51 -6.93
CA GLY A 294 -15.38 9.38 -7.50
C GLY A 294 -16.30 10.09 -6.48
N ALA A 295 -16.95 9.38 -5.55
CA ALA A 295 -17.99 10.00 -4.70
C ALA A 295 -17.46 10.83 -3.50
N GLY A 296 -16.34 11.53 -3.62
CA GLY A 296 -15.78 12.25 -2.47
C GLY A 296 -14.59 13.16 -2.73
N VAL A 297 -14.07 13.29 -3.95
CA VAL A 297 -13.12 14.36 -4.26
C VAL A 297 -13.90 15.67 -4.33
N ALA A 298 -14.18 16.30 -3.18
CA ALA A 298 -14.50 17.73 -3.20
C ALA A 298 -13.29 18.44 -3.85
N PRO A 299 -13.49 19.23 -4.93
CA PRO A 299 -12.39 19.96 -5.55
C PRO A 299 -11.68 20.79 -4.48
N LEU A 300 -10.34 20.83 -4.53
CA LEU A 300 -9.54 21.67 -3.64
C LEU A 300 -10.04 23.11 -3.76
N PRO A 301 -10.72 23.69 -2.75
CA PRO A 301 -11.17 25.06 -2.87
C PRO A 301 -9.91 25.94 -2.80
N GLY A 302 -9.53 26.54 -3.92
CA GLY A 302 -8.59 27.66 -3.98
C GLY A 302 -7.08 27.38 -4.08
N ALA A 303 -6.62 26.12 -4.22
CA ALA A 303 -5.18 25.82 -4.33
C ALA A 303 -4.72 25.35 -5.72
N CYS A 304 -5.64 24.84 -6.54
CA CYS A 304 -5.29 24.29 -7.85
C CYS A 304 -6.05 25.05 -8.93
N GLY A 305 -5.38 25.93 -9.66
CA GLY A 305 -5.87 26.52 -10.91
C GLY A 305 -5.97 25.51 -12.06
N LEU A 306 -6.27 24.25 -11.75
CA LEU A 306 -6.48 23.17 -12.70
C LEU A 306 -7.97 22.82 -12.67
N ASP A 307 -8.68 23.41 -13.62
CA ASP A 307 -10.03 23.02 -13.99
C ASP A 307 -9.98 21.61 -14.62
N ALA A 308 -10.92 20.74 -14.26
CA ALA A 308 -10.97 19.34 -14.69
C ALA A 308 -11.07 19.17 -16.22
N GLY A 309 -11.28 20.26 -16.97
CA GLY A 309 -11.34 20.31 -18.43
C GLY A 309 -10.14 20.93 -19.17
N ARG A 310 -9.07 21.38 -18.50
CA ARG A 310 -7.91 21.98 -19.22
C ARG A 310 -6.74 21.01 -19.39
N PRO A 311 -6.30 20.70 -20.63
CA PRO A 311 -5.02 20.02 -20.84
C PRO A 311 -3.88 20.91 -20.36
N GLY A 312 -2.84 20.29 -19.77
CA GLY A 312 -1.60 20.99 -19.43
C GLY A 312 -0.92 21.60 -20.66
N PRO A 313 0.02 22.54 -20.46
CA PRO A 313 0.64 23.34 -21.54
C PRO A 313 1.30 22.50 -22.65
N ASP A 314 1.61 21.23 -22.38
CA ASP A 314 2.29 20.33 -23.34
C ASP A 314 1.38 19.24 -23.93
N GLY A 315 0.06 19.31 -23.70
CA GLY A 315 -0.89 18.29 -24.19
C GLY A 315 -0.66 16.89 -23.63
N ASN A 316 0.25 16.73 -22.66
CA ASN A 316 0.66 15.44 -22.12
C ASN A 316 0.05 15.25 -20.73
N GLN A 317 -0.91 14.34 -20.60
CA GLN A 317 -1.52 13.98 -19.32
C GLN A 317 -0.57 13.05 -18.54
N ARG A 318 0.56 13.60 -18.05
CA ARG A 318 1.46 12.91 -17.11
C ARG A 318 0.95 13.12 -15.69
N GLY A 319 -0.20 12.54 -15.38
CA GLY A 319 -0.72 12.43 -14.02
C GLY A 319 -0.99 10.96 -13.71
N ILE A 320 -0.62 10.51 -12.51
CA ILE A 320 -0.91 9.15 -12.03
C ILE A 320 -2.44 9.00 -11.96
N ARG A 321 -3.05 8.38 -12.97
CA ARG A 321 -4.48 8.10 -12.99
C ARG A 321 -4.74 6.76 -12.30
N GLY A 322 -5.44 6.80 -11.16
CA GLY A 322 -6.00 5.61 -10.54
C GLY A 322 -7.04 4.96 -11.45
N ALA A 323 -6.98 3.64 -11.60
CA ALA A 323 -7.93 2.86 -12.38
C ALA A 323 -9.18 2.55 -11.57
N GLY A 324 -10.36 2.81 -12.14
CA GLY A 324 -11.66 2.35 -11.62
C GLY A 324 -12.82 2.93 -12.42
N ALA A 325 -13.66 2.08 -13.01
CA ALA A 325 -14.81 2.48 -13.82
C ALA A 325 -15.83 3.34 -13.05
N GLY A 326 -15.99 3.09 -11.74
CA GLY A 326 -16.89 3.85 -10.87
C GLY A 326 -16.49 5.31 -10.64
N GLY A 327 -15.25 5.71 -10.98
CA GLY A 327 -14.85 7.12 -10.95
C GLY A 327 -15.37 7.92 -12.15
N ALA A 328 -15.42 7.31 -13.33
CA ALA A 328 -15.71 8.02 -14.58
C ALA A 328 -17.18 8.42 -14.75
N GLN A 329 -18.12 7.63 -14.21
CA GLN A 329 -19.55 7.96 -14.27
C GLN A 329 -19.95 9.11 -13.31
N ALA A 330 -19.22 9.29 -12.20
CA ALA A 330 -19.49 10.37 -11.25
C ALA A 330 -19.05 11.75 -11.76
N ASP A 331 -18.01 11.80 -12.60
CA ASP A 331 -17.46 13.05 -13.16
C ASP A 331 -18.25 13.58 -14.37
N GLY A 332 -19.21 12.80 -14.90
CA GLY A 332 -19.95 13.09 -16.15
C GLY A 332 -21.31 13.77 -15.98
N LEU A 333 -21.79 14.03 -14.76
CA LEU A 333 -23.07 14.71 -14.55
C LEU A 333 -22.83 16.21 -14.32
N GLY A 334 -23.04 16.96 -15.41
CA GLY A 334 -22.95 18.41 -15.46
C GLY A 334 -23.87 19.12 -14.47
N HIS A 335 -23.50 20.36 -14.21
CA HIS A 335 -24.27 21.39 -13.52
C HIS A 335 -25.79 21.23 -13.69
N VAL A 336 -26.46 20.90 -12.59
CA VAL A 336 -27.85 21.28 -12.37
C VAL A 336 -27.82 22.32 -11.25
N GLU A 337 -27.98 23.59 -11.63
CA GLU A 337 -28.28 24.67 -10.69
C GLU A 337 -29.61 24.36 -10.00
N GLY A 338 -29.57 24.21 -8.66
CA GLY A 338 -30.74 23.87 -7.85
C GLY A 338 -30.64 24.45 -6.45
N GLU A 339 -31.19 25.66 -6.32
CA GLU A 339 -31.79 26.30 -5.15
C GLU A 339 -31.10 26.21 -3.76
N ARG A 340 -30.68 27.39 -3.27
CA ARG A 340 -30.28 27.64 -1.88
C ARG A 340 -31.46 27.39 -0.92
N GLU A 341 -31.51 26.23 -0.29
CA GLU A 341 -32.36 26.03 0.88
C GLU A 341 -31.66 26.54 2.15
N ARG A 342 -32.19 27.65 2.70
CA ARG A 342 -31.78 28.18 4.00
C ARG A 342 -32.26 27.21 5.09
N ARG A 343 -31.36 26.47 5.73
CA ARG A 343 -31.68 25.78 6.99
C ARG A 343 -31.55 26.75 8.15
N SER A 344 -32.68 27.03 8.78
CA SER A 344 -32.83 27.79 10.02
C SER A 344 -32.23 27.03 11.19
N ASP A 345 -31.41 27.71 11.99
CA ASP A 345 -31.04 27.33 13.35
C ASP A 345 -32.29 27.10 14.20
N ARG A 346 -32.48 25.87 14.69
CA ARG A 346 -33.23 25.51 15.91
C ARG A 346 -33.06 24.01 16.19
N ASP A 347 -32.12 23.70 17.08
CA ASP A 347 -32.32 22.81 18.24
C ASP A 347 -30.96 22.45 18.85
N ARG A 348 -30.55 23.27 19.83
CA ARG A 348 -29.56 22.91 20.85
C ARG A 348 -30.31 22.67 22.16
N SER A 349 -30.24 21.46 22.69
CA SER A 349 -30.62 21.17 24.08
C SER A 349 -29.36 20.91 24.91
N PRO A 350 -29.19 21.53 26.10
CA PRO A 350 -27.96 21.45 26.88
C PRO A 350 -28.01 20.36 27.97
N ASP A 351 -26.81 20.06 28.48
CA ASP A 351 -26.48 19.41 29.76
C ASP A 351 -26.69 17.91 29.94
N ARG A 352 -25.57 17.18 29.92
CA ARG A 352 -25.20 16.22 30.99
C ARG A 352 -23.67 16.19 31.16
N ARG A 353 -23.17 16.90 32.18
CA ARG A 353 -21.86 16.63 32.79
C ARG A 353 -22.02 15.48 33.78
N VAL A 354 -21.24 14.42 33.66
CA VAL A 354 -21.08 13.41 34.72
C VAL A 354 -19.73 13.67 35.39
N GLY A 355 -19.81 14.07 36.67
CA GLY A 355 -18.67 14.43 37.51
C GLY A 355 -17.95 13.22 38.12
N LEU A 356 -16.67 13.43 38.41
CA LEU A 356 -15.79 12.57 39.20
C LEU A 356 -16.23 12.56 40.68
N PRO A 357 -16.04 11.47 41.44
CA PRO A 357 -16.16 11.49 42.89
C PRO A 357 -14.79 11.59 43.60
N ASP A 358 -14.72 12.43 44.63
CA ASP A 358 -13.62 12.54 45.60
C ASP A 358 -13.98 11.82 46.93
N PRO A 359 -13.01 11.43 47.78
CA PRO A 359 -13.15 10.40 48.81
C PRO A 359 -13.45 10.94 50.22
N GLY A 360 -14.04 10.11 51.09
CA GLY A 360 -14.11 10.38 52.53
C GLY A 360 -15.24 9.69 53.29
N ASP A 361 -14.85 8.71 54.10
CA ASP A 361 -15.46 8.27 55.38
C ASP A 361 -16.98 8.09 55.54
N ALA A 362 -17.41 6.84 55.61
CA ALA A 362 -18.28 6.37 56.70
C ALA A 362 -18.12 4.84 56.89
N ALA A 363 -17.88 4.45 58.13
CA ALA A 363 -17.34 3.16 58.54
C ALA A 363 -18.41 2.10 58.90
N ALA A 364 -17.91 0.86 58.94
CA ALA A 364 -18.30 -0.26 59.83
C ALA A 364 -19.56 -1.07 59.48
N ARG A 365 -19.39 -2.34 59.08
CA ARG A 365 -19.33 -3.50 60.00
C ARG A 365 -19.06 -4.83 59.26
N ASP A 366 -17.93 -5.42 59.64
CA ASP A 366 -17.65 -6.83 59.95
C ASP A 366 -17.69 -7.96 58.91
N GLY A 367 -16.64 -8.80 58.94
CA GLY A 367 -16.49 -10.02 58.14
C GLY A 367 -15.05 -10.40 57.75
N GLN A 368 -14.21 -10.72 58.73
CA GLN A 368 -12.83 -11.24 58.62
C GLN A 368 -12.54 -12.26 57.50
N ALA A 369 -11.44 -12.07 56.74
CA ALA A 369 -10.34 -13.05 56.59
C ALA A 369 -9.20 -12.58 55.64
N ARG A 370 -8.12 -12.06 56.24
CA ARG A 370 -6.69 -12.38 55.99
C ARG A 370 -6.22 -12.70 54.54
N ARG A 371 -5.39 -11.83 53.95
CA ARG A 371 -3.91 -11.95 53.88
C ARG A 371 -3.30 -10.93 52.91
N GLU A 372 -2.21 -10.35 53.40
CA GLU A 372 -1.33 -9.37 52.78
C GLU A 372 -0.59 -9.90 51.55
N ALA A 373 -0.42 -9.05 50.51
CA ALA A 373 0.88 -8.74 49.91
C ALA A 373 0.71 -7.73 48.76
N ARG A 374 1.35 -6.57 48.91
CA ARG A 374 1.43 -5.50 47.90
C ARG A 374 2.41 -5.85 46.78
N ALA A 375 2.01 -5.41 45.59
CA ALA A 375 2.77 -4.84 44.48
C ALA A 375 4.31 -4.88 44.53
N GLY A 376 4.89 -5.42 43.46
CA GLY A 376 6.28 -5.21 43.06
C GLY A 376 6.36 -4.84 41.58
N VAL A 377 6.67 -3.58 41.30
CA VAL A 377 7.08 -3.05 39.99
C VAL A 377 8.46 -3.63 39.65
N ALA A 378 8.61 -4.27 38.49
CA ALA A 378 9.89 -4.77 38.00
C ALA A 378 10.58 -3.71 37.14
N VAL A 379 11.60 -3.06 37.70
CA VAL A 379 12.58 -2.24 36.97
C VAL A 379 13.73 -3.14 36.54
N TYR A 380 13.98 -3.23 35.23
CA TYR A 380 15.10 -3.99 34.67
C TYR A 380 16.41 -3.20 34.87
N ARG A 381 17.31 -3.70 35.73
CA ARG A 381 18.64 -3.11 35.96
C ARG A 381 19.72 -4.00 35.34
N ARG A 382 20.51 -3.42 34.43
CA ARG A 382 21.76 -4.00 33.89
C ARG A 382 22.68 -4.44 35.03
N ARG A 383 23.34 -5.60 34.86
CA ARG A 383 24.39 -6.07 35.76
C ARG A 383 25.72 -6.06 35.01
N ASP A 384 26.49 -4.99 35.22
CA ASP A 384 27.92 -4.95 34.89
C ASP A 384 28.75 -5.30 36.14
N GLY A 385 29.72 -6.19 35.94
CA GLY A 385 30.99 -6.25 36.68
C GLY A 385 31.03 -7.00 38.01
N ARG A 386 31.87 -8.05 38.08
CA ARG A 386 33.18 -7.93 38.76
C ARG A 386 34.10 -9.13 38.48
N ARG A 387 35.38 -8.75 38.37
CA ARG A 387 36.59 -9.53 38.15
C ARG A 387 36.89 -10.50 39.28
N ALA A 388 37.48 -11.65 38.96
CA ALA A 388 38.49 -12.31 39.79
C ALA A 388 39.67 -12.71 38.91
N ARG A 389 40.87 -12.28 39.33
CA ARG A 389 42.16 -12.61 38.71
C ARG A 389 42.61 -13.98 39.21
N GLY A 390 43.22 -14.77 38.34
CA GLY A 390 44.01 -15.95 38.70
C GLY A 390 44.71 -16.55 37.49
N ARG A 391 46.01 -16.24 37.32
CA ARG A 391 46.90 -16.78 36.28
C ARG A 391 47.16 -18.28 36.53
N ALA A 392 47.26 -19.09 35.47
CA ALA A 392 48.48 -19.84 35.11
C ALA A 392 48.29 -20.84 33.95
N ARG A 393 49.21 -20.76 32.99
CA ARG A 393 49.86 -21.83 32.18
C ARG A 393 49.10 -22.54 31.05
N LEU A 394 49.47 -22.14 29.82
CA LEU A 394 50.11 -22.94 28.77
C LEU A 394 49.95 -24.47 28.81
N SER A 395 49.34 -25.05 27.77
CA SER A 395 50.02 -25.99 26.84
C SER A 395 49.12 -26.34 25.65
N ARG A 396 49.77 -26.45 24.48
CA ARG A 396 49.27 -26.97 23.20
C ARG A 396 48.59 -28.34 23.34
N ILE A 397 47.59 -28.63 22.50
CA ILE A 397 47.64 -29.51 21.30
C ILE A 397 46.47 -29.10 20.40
#